data_AF-A0ABD2ARQ9-F1
#
_entry.id   AF-A0ABD2ARQ9-F1
#
_cell.length_a   1.000
_cell.length_b   1.000
_cell.length_c   1.000
_cell.angle_alpha   90.00
_cell.angle_beta   90.00
_cell.angle_gamma   90.00
#
_symmetry.space_group_name_H-M   'P 1'
#
loop_
_entity.id
_entity.type
_entity.pdbx_description
1 polymer ?
#
loop_
_entity_poly.entity_id
_entity_poly.type
_entity_poly.pdbx_seq_one_letter_code
_entity_poly.pdbx_strand_id
1 'polypeptide(L)'
;MDKVAIIEEENIGKRAKVVRHCGFSSSSSLSSSPYNNNKLANIESIPVELILQILSYLSQKDLSSMSRVSKYFEGIMQDPIVWRTYKVTNRNEDTSKIIGKLRNMPFLKELTINRREDSDEILRQISLTNKNLEKLYVYNCTGSTSKLYLRSHYLTRILKKCRRLNTIKILGSPFRGQKFYKLLGDVGLRLKSASLPATHSQFTTFIKHARQICDNDYLNVYMNARLFPWQKRAQLYYSMYRKATRFRIRIRYSTEDVISIDITEDGKRNMNVISVNNKATG
;
A
#
# COMPACT_ATOMS: atom_id res chain seq x y z
N MET A 1 20.88 20.42 8.03
CA MET A 1 20.34 20.42 6.65
C MET A 1 20.35 18.98 6.16
N ASP A 2 19.23 18.29 6.32
CA ASP A 2 19.12 16.85 6.00
C ASP A 2 18.97 16.64 4.49
N LYS A 3 19.91 15.88 3.92
CA LYS A 3 19.85 15.45 2.52
C LYS A 3 18.71 14.44 2.36
N VAL A 4 17.70 14.83 1.60
CA VAL A 4 16.64 13.94 1.14
C VAL A 4 17.28 12.91 0.19
N ALA A 5 17.41 11.67 0.65
CA ALA A 5 17.91 10.58 -0.17
C ALA A 5 16.87 10.24 -1.24
N ILE A 6 17.20 10.55 -2.49
CA ILE A 6 16.50 10.09 -3.69
C ILE A 6 16.68 8.57 -3.74
N ILE A 7 15.57 7.85 -3.80
CA ILE A 7 15.56 6.39 -3.94
C ILE A 7 15.90 6.08 -5.39
N GLU A 8 17.07 5.48 -5.62
CA GLU A 8 17.42 4.88 -6.90
C GLU A 8 16.46 3.71 -7.19
N GLU A 9 15.73 3.81 -8.30
CA GLU A 9 14.85 2.75 -8.78
C GLU A 9 15.68 1.62 -9.41
N GLU A 10 15.65 0.44 -8.77
CA GLU A 10 16.21 -0.78 -9.34
C GLU A 10 15.48 -1.21 -10.62
N ASN A 11 16.30 -1.43 -11.65
CA ASN A 11 16.02 -2.03 -12.96
C ASN A 11 14.81 -2.98 -13.01
N ILE A 12 13.76 -2.57 -13.73
CA ILE A 12 12.68 -3.43 -14.20
C ILE A 12 13.18 -4.20 -15.44
N GLY A 13 14.10 -5.13 -15.22
CA GLY A 13 14.60 -6.03 -16.25
C GLY A 13 13.80 -7.33 -16.27
N LYS A 14 13.13 -7.58 -17.41
CA LYS A 14 12.52 -8.85 -17.87
C LYS A 14 11.12 -9.15 -17.32
N ARG A 15 10.07 -8.92 -18.13
CA ARG A 15 8.93 -9.88 -18.32
C ARG A 15 7.89 -9.48 -19.38
N ALA A 16 7.33 -10.56 -19.94
CA ALA A 16 6.19 -10.71 -20.85
C ALA A 16 6.36 -10.15 -22.27
N LYS A 17 6.69 -11.04 -23.23
CA LYS A 17 6.36 -10.85 -24.64
C LYS A 17 4.83 -10.80 -24.75
N VAL A 18 4.27 -9.61 -24.74
CA VAL A 18 2.87 -9.39 -25.11
C VAL A 18 2.84 -9.46 -26.64
N VAL A 19 2.44 -10.62 -27.17
CA VAL A 19 2.15 -10.78 -28.59
C VAL A 19 0.87 -9.98 -28.88
N ARG A 20 1.00 -8.80 -29.48
CA ARG A 20 -0.15 -8.02 -29.97
C ARG A 20 -0.32 -8.29 -31.46
N HIS A 21 -1.40 -8.98 -31.81
CA HIS A 21 -2.00 -8.94 -33.13
C HIS A 21 -3.08 -7.84 -33.11
N CYS A 22 -2.70 -6.63 -33.51
CA CYS A 22 -3.66 -5.60 -33.88
C CYS A 22 -3.35 -5.20 -35.32
N GLY A 23 -3.95 -5.90 -36.28
CA GLY A 23 -3.99 -5.47 -37.68
C GLY A 23 -5.00 -4.34 -37.83
N PHE A 24 -4.54 -3.10 -37.71
CA PHE A 24 -5.35 -1.93 -38.03
C PHE A 24 -5.07 -1.54 -39.47
N SER A 25 -5.85 -2.09 -40.40
CA SER A 25 -5.75 -1.77 -41.82
C SER A 25 -6.46 -0.45 -42.10
N SER A 26 -5.71 0.65 -42.04
CA SER A 26 -6.20 1.98 -42.40
C SER A 26 -6.09 2.16 -43.92
N SER A 27 -7.17 1.88 -44.65
CA SER A 27 -7.32 2.30 -46.05
C SER A 27 -7.89 3.71 -46.09
N SER A 28 -7.06 4.72 -46.40
CA SER A 28 -7.54 6.06 -46.72
C SER A 28 -6.84 6.63 -47.95
N SER A 29 -7.69 7.04 -48.89
CA SER A 29 -7.45 7.59 -50.21
C SER A 29 -6.74 8.95 -50.19
N LEU A 30 -5.83 9.11 -51.16
CA LEU A 30 -4.98 10.28 -51.40
C LEU A 30 -5.80 11.48 -51.88
N SER A 31 -5.78 12.56 -51.11
CA SER A 31 -6.16 13.92 -51.51
C SER A 31 -4.96 14.82 -51.22
N SER A 32 -4.28 15.25 -52.28
CA SER A 32 -3.04 16.00 -52.26
C SER A 32 -3.30 17.50 -52.10
N SER A 33 -3.10 18.03 -50.88
CA SER A 33 -2.98 19.46 -50.61
C SER A 33 -1.53 19.80 -50.21
N PRO A 34 -0.86 20.77 -50.85
CA PRO A 34 0.60 20.95 -50.72
C PRO A 34 1.05 21.98 -49.65
N TYR A 35 0.27 22.25 -48.60
CA TYR A 35 0.65 23.25 -47.59
C TYR A 35 0.71 22.70 -46.15
N ASN A 36 1.88 22.91 -45.52
CA ASN A 36 2.27 22.70 -44.11
C ASN A 36 2.71 21.28 -43.66
N ASN A 37 3.96 20.95 -44.00
CA ASN A 37 4.76 19.83 -43.49
C ASN A 37 5.19 19.95 -42.02
N ASN A 38 4.39 20.58 -41.15
CA ASN A 38 4.52 20.33 -39.72
C ASN A 38 3.83 19.00 -39.45
N LYS A 39 4.54 17.92 -39.79
CA LYS A 39 4.19 16.54 -39.49
C LYS A 39 4.14 16.43 -37.97
N LEU A 40 2.99 16.81 -37.39
CA LEU A 40 2.71 16.69 -35.96
C LEU A 40 3.10 15.26 -35.59
N ALA A 41 4.13 15.14 -34.76
CA ALA A 41 4.62 13.84 -34.31
C ALA A 41 3.42 13.06 -33.76
N ASN A 42 2.99 12.03 -34.49
CA ASN A 42 1.83 11.26 -34.09
C ASN A 42 2.22 10.52 -32.80
N ILE A 43 1.49 10.75 -31.72
CA ILE A 43 1.74 10.11 -30.42
C ILE A 43 1.71 8.57 -30.52
N GLU A 44 0.98 8.04 -31.50
CA GLU A 44 0.91 6.60 -31.81
C GLU A 44 2.24 6.02 -32.31
N SER A 45 3.18 6.85 -32.75
CA SER A 45 4.53 6.43 -33.14
C SER A 45 5.46 6.16 -31.95
N ILE A 46 5.07 6.60 -30.74
CA ILE A 46 5.86 6.39 -29.53
C ILE A 46 5.68 4.93 -29.06
N PRO A 47 6.78 4.22 -28.72
CA PRO A 47 6.68 2.89 -28.12
C PRO A 47 5.75 2.86 -26.91
N VAL A 48 4.90 1.83 -26.83
CA VAL A 48 3.87 1.73 -25.79
C VAL A 48 4.48 1.74 -24.38
N GLU A 49 5.70 1.25 -24.22
CA GLU A 49 6.43 1.24 -22.95
C GLU A 49 6.65 2.65 -22.44
N LEU A 50 7.02 3.58 -23.32
CA LEU A 50 7.22 4.99 -22.98
C LEU A 50 5.89 5.67 -22.67
N ILE A 51 4.82 5.32 -23.38
CA ILE A 51 3.48 5.84 -23.09
C ILE A 51 3.00 5.35 -21.72
N LEU A 52 3.16 4.06 -21.40
CA LEU A 52 2.86 3.50 -20.09
C LEU A 52 3.68 4.16 -18.98
N GLN A 53 4.94 4.49 -19.25
CA GLN A 53 5.79 5.25 -18.33
C GLN A 53 5.25 6.67 -18.12
N ILE A 54 4.88 7.40 -19.18
CA ILE A 54 4.26 8.74 -19.07
C ILE A 54 2.96 8.66 -18.25
N LEU A 55 2.09 7.71 -18.58
CA LEU A 55 0.82 7.48 -17.88
C LEU A 55 1.02 7.14 -16.40
N SER A 56 2.16 6.56 -16.02
CA SER A 56 2.44 6.21 -14.62
C SER A 56 2.59 7.43 -13.70
N TYR A 57 2.84 8.62 -14.26
CA TYR A 57 2.89 9.89 -13.52
C TYR A 57 1.52 10.56 -13.36
N LEU A 58 0.50 10.10 -14.08
CA LEU A 58 -0.83 10.70 -14.05
C LEU A 58 -1.64 10.26 -12.83
N SER A 59 -2.53 11.13 -12.36
CA SER A 59 -3.46 10.78 -11.31
C SER A 59 -4.53 9.82 -11.84
N GLN A 60 -5.20 9.08 -10.94
CA GLN A 60 -6.30 8.18 -11.32
C GLN A 60 -7.44 8.94 -12.06
N LYS A 61 -7.68 10.20 -11.70
CA LYS A 61 -8.68 11.05 -12.38
C LYS A 61 -8.26 11.31 -13.82
N ASP A 62 -7.00 11.67 -14.03
CA ASP A 62 -6.46 11.97 -15.36
C ASP A 62 -6.40 10.72 -16.23
N LEU A 63 -5.95 9.58 -15.68
CA LEU A 63 -6.00 8.27 -16.34
C LEU A 63 -7.42 7.91 -16.80
N SER A 64 -8.43 8.18 -15.96
CA SER A 64 -9.82 7.92 -16.34
C SER A 64 -10.27 8.81 -17.50
N SER A 65 -9.82 10.07 -17.54
CA SER A 65 -10.09 11.00 -18.64
C SER A 65 -9.36 10.61 -19.93
N MET A 66 -8.15 10.05 -19.84
CA MET A 66 -7.36 9.63 -21.01
C MET A 66 -8.11 8.64 -21.90
N SER A 67 -8.92 7.75 -21.32
CA SER A 67 -9.75 6.81 -22.08
C SER A 67 -10.72 7.49 -23.07
N ARG A 68 -11.05 8.77 -22.86
CA ARG A 68 -11.99 9.54 -23.69
C ARG A 68 -11.29 10.39 -24.75
N VAL A 69 -9.96 10.47 -24.71
CA VAL A 69 -9.18 11.34 -25.62
C VAL A 69 -9.12 10.72 -27.01
N SER A 70 -8.87 9.41 -27.10
CA SER A 70 -8.84 8.68 -28.38
C SER A 70 -9.07 7.19 -28.17
N LYS A 71 -9.45 6.46 -29.23
CA LYS A 71 -9.56 4.99 -29.23
C LYS A 71 -8.23 4.30 -28.88
N TYR A 72 -7.11 4.92 -29.24
CA TYR A 72 -5.77 4.44 -28.88
C TYR A 72 -5.57 4.44 -27.36
N PHE A 73 -5.85 5.56 -26.70
CA PHE A 73 -5.77 5.65 -25.24
C PHE A 73 -6.83 4.81 -24.54
N GLU A 74 -8.04 4.68 -25.10
CA GLU A 74 -9.05 3.76 -24.60
C GLU A 74 -8.50 2.32 -24.54
N GLY A 75 -7.85 1.85 -25.61
CA GLY A 75 -7.20 0.54 -25.65
C GLY A 75 -6.06 0.40 -24.64
N ILE A 76 -5.23 1.43 -24.48
CA ILE A 76 -4.15 1.41 -23.47
C ILE A 76 -4.73 1.39 -22.05
N MET A 77 -5.80 2.13 -21.77
CA MET A 77 -6.42 2.18 -20.45
C MET A 77 -7.06 0.84 -20.05
N GLN A 78 -7.30 -0.08 -20.99
CA GLN A 78 -7.72 -1.45 -20.69
C GLN A 78 -6.55 -2.32 -20.19
N ASP A 79 -5.29 -1.92 -20.40
CA ASP A 79 -4.13 -2.66 -19.93
C ASP A 79 -4.02 -2.59 -18.40
N PRO A 80 -4.03 -3.75 -17.69
CA PRO A 80 -3.92 -3.78 -16.23
C PRO A 80 -2.65 -3.13 -15.66
N ILE A 81 -1.59 -2.99 -16.46
CA ILE A 81 -0.32 -2.41 -16.02
C ILE A 81 -0.42 -0.91 -15.70
N VAL A 82 -1.40 -0.22 -16.29
CA VAL A 82 -1.68 1.20 -16.06
C VAL A 82 -2.18 1.41 -14.62
N TRP A 83 -2.97 0.48 -14.12
CA TRP A 83 -3.70 0.60 -12.85
C TRP A 83 -2.90 0.09 -11.64
N ARG A 84 -1.68 0.59 -11.45
CA ARG A 84 -0.82 0.22 -10.29
C ARG A 84 -1.31 0.80 -8.97
N THR A 85 -2.03 1.92 -9.04
CA THR A 85 -2.60 2.62 -7.88
C THR A 85 -4.08 2.80 -8.10
N TYR A 86 -4.88 2.43 -7.10
CA TYR A 86 -6.32 2.59 -7.15
C TYR A 86 -6.84 3.15 -5.82
N LYS A 87 -7.73 4.12 -5.89
CA LYS A 87 -8.37 4.76 -4.74
C LYS A 87 -9.88 4.61 -4.86
N VAL A 88 -10.47 4.06 -3.81
CA VAL A 88 -11.90 3.91 -3.63
C VAL A 88 -12.35 4.93 -2.59
N THR A 89 -12.68 6.14 -3.06
CA THR A 89 -13.10 7.28 -2.22
C THR A 89 -14.56 7.67 -2.43
N ASN A 90 -15.15 7.30 -3.55
CA ASN A 90 -16.54 7.64 -3.87
C ASN A 90 -17.48 6.69 -3.13
N ARG A 91 -18.31 7.22 -2.22
CA ARG A 91 -19.32 6.43 -1.49
C ARG A 91 -20.45 5.91 -2.38
N ASN A 92 -20.72 6.62 -3.47
CA ASN A 92 -21.85 6.33 -4.36
C ASN A 92 -21.48 5.33 -5.47
N GLU A 93 -20.20 4.99 -5.60
CA GLU A 93 -19.79 3.99 -6.58
C GLU A 93 -20.20 2.60 -6.09
N ASP A 94 -21.01 1.91 -6.89
CA ASP A 94 -21.48 0.56 -6.61
C ASP A 94 -20.33 -0.41 -6.34
N THR A 95 -20.47 -1.20 -5.27
CA THR A 95 -19.48 -2.18 -4.82
C THR A 95 -19.15 -3.19 -5.92
N SER A 96 -20.16 -3.62 -6.68
CA SER A 96 -19.98 -4.63 -7.74
C SER A 96 -19.11 -4.08 -8.88
N LYS A 97 -19.29 -2.81 -9.26
CA LYS A 97 -18.42 -2.12 -10.21
C LYS A 97 -16.97 -2.03 -9.73
N ILE A 98 -16.76 -1.71 -8.45
CA ILE A 98 -15.41 -1.66 -7.84
C ILE A 98 -14.76 -3.04 -7.86
N ILE A 99 -15.50 -4.09 -7.51
CA ILE A 99 -15.03 -5.47 -7.56
C ILE A 99 -14.65 -5.87 -8.99
N GLY A 100 -15.47 -5.52 -9.98
CA GLY A 100 -15.17 -5.74 -11.39
C GLY A 100 -13.87 -5.08 -11.82
N LYS A 101 -13.67 -3.82 -11.43
CA LYS A 101 -12.40 -3.10 -11.66
C LYS A 101 -11.22 -3.80 -11.00
N LEU A 102 -11.32 -4.18 -9.72
CA LEU A 102 -10.25 -4.85 -8.98
C LEU A 102 -9.84 -6.20 -9.60
N ARG A 103 -10.80 -6.95 -10.17
CA ARG A 103 -10.53 -8.19 -10.90
C ARG A 103 -9.69 -7.95 -12.15
N ASN A 104 -9.90 -6.82 -12.82
CA ASN A 104 -9.16 -6.42 -14.01
C ASN A 104 -7.81 -5.75 -13.70
N MET A 105 -7.40 -5.66 -12.43
CA MET A 105 -6.15 -5.02 -11.99
C MET A 105 -5.19 -5.98 -11.26
N PRO A 106 -4.80 -7.15 -11.82
CA PRO A 106 -3.92 -8.13 -11.17
C PRO A 106 -2.54 -7.58 -10.75
N PHE A 107 -2.08 -6.48 -11.34
CA PHE A 107 -0.79 -5.83 -11.04
C PHE A 107 -0.89 -4.64 -10.06
N LEU A 108 -2.05 -4.47 -9.41
CA LEU A 108 -2.26 -3.43 -8.41
C LEU A 108 -1.20 -3.51 -7.29
N LYS A 109 -0.49 -2.41 -7.07
CA LYS A 109 0.56 -2.27 -6.04
C LYS A 109 0.05 -1.48 -4.83
N GLU A 110 -0.79 -0.48 -5.05
CA GLU A 110 -1.26 0.42 -4.00
C GLU A 110 -2.78 0.55 -4.05
N LEU A 111 -3.44 0.28 -2.92
CA LEU A 111 -4.87 0.47 -2.78
C LEU A 111 -5.19 1.35 -1.59
N THR A 112 -6.08 2.33 -1.81
CA THR A 112 -6.71 3.11 -0.74
C THR A 112 -8.21 2.91 -0.74
N ILE A 113 -8.79 2.59 0.41
CA ILE A 113 -10.24 2.56 0.66
C ILE A 113 -10.53 3.62 1.72
N ASN A 114 -11.47 4.52 1.46
CA ASN A 114 -11.77 5.63 2.36
C ASN A 114 -13.28 5.79 2.55
N ARG A 115 -13.72 5.89 3.81
CA ARG A 115 -15.09 6.26 4.21
C ARG A 115 -16.18 5.36 3.60
N ARG A 116 -15.96 4.05 3.52
CA ARG A 116 -16.89 3.06 2.95
C ARG A 116 -17.37 2.00 3.95
N GLU A 117 -18.65 1.65 3.84
CA GLU A 117 -19.37 0.73 4.74
C GLU A 117 -19.48 -0.71 4.19
N ASP A 118 -18.96 -0.94 3.00
CA ASP A 118 -18.95 -2.22 2.29
C ASP A 118 -17.52 -2.74 2.11
N SER A 119 -16.59 -2.21 2.92
CA SER A 119 -15.15 -2.45 2.77
C SER A 119 -14.77 -3.92 2.94
N ASP A 120 -15.56 -4.72 3.67
CA ASP A 120 -15.35 -6.16 3.80
C ASP A 120 -15.37 -6.89 2.46
N GLU A 121 -16.27 -6.52 1.53
CA GLU A 121 -16.38 -7.20 0.24
C GLU A 121 -15.22 -6.79 -0.69
N ILE A 122 -14.81 -5.53 -0.61
CA ILE A 122 -13.62 -5.02 -1.28
C ILE A 122 -12.37 -5.77 -0.77
N LEU A 123 -12.17 -5.85 0.56
CA LEU A 123 -11.06 -6.57 1.21
C LEU A 123 -11.08 -8.07 0.88
N ARG A 124 -12.27 -8.68 0.83
CA ARG A 124 -12.44 -10.06 0.36
C ARG A 124 -11.89 -10.21 -1.05
N GLN A 125 -12.33 -9.37 -1.98
CA GLN A 125 -11.91 -9.44 -3.39
C GLN A 125 -10.39 -9.27 -3.53
N ILE A 126 -9.79 -8.29 -2.86
CA ILE A 126 -8.34 -8.05 -2.90
C ILE A 126 -7.55 -9.27 -2.44
N SER A 127 -8.03 -9.95 -1.40
CA SER A 127 -7.40 -11.16 -0.86
C SER A 127 -7.42 -12.34 -1.85
N LEU A 128 -8.20 -12.25 -2.93
CA LEU A 128 -8.31 -13.24 -4.02
C LEU A 128 -7.44 -12.86 -5.22
N THR A 129 -7.55 -11.63 -5.71
CA THR A 129 -7.01 -11.24 -7.03
C THR A 129 -5.66 -10.54 -6.98
N ASN A 130 -5.41 -9.68 -5.98
CA ASN A 130 -4.31 -8.71 -6.04
C ASN A 130 -3.11 -9.16 -5.17
N LYS A 131 -2.52 -10.31 -5.51
CA LYS A 131 -1.41 -10.93 -4.74
C LYS A 131 -0.11 -10.10 -4.74
N ASN A 132 0.02 -9.13 -5.64
CA ASN A 132 1.19 -8.25 -5.78
C ASN A 132 1.08 -6.95 -4.98
N LEU A 133 0.03 -6.78 -4.17
CA LEU A 133 -0.20 -5.57 -3.39
C LEU A 133 0.98 -5.29 -2.45
N GLU A 134 1.49 -4.06 -2.51
CA GLU A 134 2.63 -3.57 -1.73
C GLU A 134 2.16 -2.66 -0.58
N LYS A 135 1.11 -1.87 -0.82
CA LYS A 135 0.57 -0.90 0.14
C LYS A 135 -0.95 -0.98 0.21
N LEU A 136 -1.47 -1.08 1.43
CA LEU A 136 -2.90 -1.07 1.72
C LEU A 136 -3.22 0.05 2.71
N TYR A 137 -4.14 0.91 2.32
CA TYR A 137 -4.66 2.00 3.14
C TYR A 137 -6.17 1.85 3.30
N VAL A 138 -6.65 1.84 4.54
CA VAL A 138 -8.07 1.73 4.89
C VAL A 138 -8.40 2.80 5.92
N TYR A 139 -9.23 3.76 5.55
CA TYR A 139 -9.50 4.96 6.36
C TYR A 139 -11.00 5.11 6.63
N ASN A 140 -11.38 5.23 7.91
CA ASN A 140 -12.77 5.46 8.34
C ASN A 140 -13.78 4.51 7.67
N CYS A 141 -13.39 3.24 7.53
CA CYS A 141 -14.18 2.21 6.89
C CYS A 141 -14.82 1.31 7.94
N THR A 142 -16.03 0.84 7.64
CA THR A 142 -16.72 -0.18 8.44
C THR A 142 -16.86 -1.48 7.62
N GLY A 143 -17.15 -2.57 8.32
CA GLY A 143 -17.52 -3.82 7.63
C GLY A 143 -18.92 -3.68 7.03
N SER A 144 -19.39 -4.72 6.34
CA SER A 144 -20.73 -4.78 5.71
C SER A 144 -21.79 -4.09 6.57
N THR A 145 -22.67 -3.27 5.98
CA THR A 145 -23.71 -2.37 6.57
C THR A 145 -24.24 -2.63 7.99
N SER A 146 -24.30 -3.87 8.46
CA SER A 146 -24.67 -4.25 9.83
C SER A 146 -23.50 -4.28 10.84
N LYS A 147 -22.25 -4.07 10.43
CA LYS A 147 -21.06 -4.33 11.26
C LYS A 147 -20.18 -3.09 11.41
N LEU A 148 -20.06 -2.63 12.66
CA LEU A 148 -19.15 -1.56 13.06
C LEU A 148 -17.66 -1.90 12.88
N TYR A 149 -17.33 -3.16 12.58
CA TYR A 149 -15.95 -3.67 12.54
C TYR A 149 -15.63 -4.33 11.21
N LEU A 150 -14.41 -4.10 10.71
CA LEU A 150 -13.88 -4.87 9.59
C LEU A 150 -13.63 -6.32 10.03
N ARG A 151 -13.87 -7.27 9.13
CA ARG A 151 -13.59 -8.69 9.40
C ARG A 151 -12.10 -8.98 9.26
N SER A 152 -11.47 -9.37 10.38
CA SER A 152 -10.03 -9.60 10.45
C SER A 152 -9.53 -10.79 9.63
N HIS A 153 -10.40 -11.74 9.24
CA HIS A 153 -9.98 -12.88 8.44
C HIS A 153 -9.60 -12.48 7.01
N TYR A 154 -10.24 -11.45 6.43
CA TYR A 154 -9.83 -10.91 5.12
C TYR A 154 -8.47 -10.22 5.21
N LEU A 155 -8.25 -9.39 6.23
CA LEU A 155 -6.96 -8.75 6.49
C LEU A 155 -5.85 -9.78 6.73
N THR A 156 -6.14 -10.83 7.50
CA THR A 156 -5.26 -11.98 7.73
C THR A 156 -4.92 -12.68 6.42
N ARG A 157 -5.91 -12.91 5.54
CA ARG A 157 -5.69 -13.53 4.23
C ARG A 157 -4.84 -12.65 3.32
N ILE A 158 -5.04 -11.33 3.34
CA ILE A 158 -4.21 -10.35 2.61
C ILE A 158 -2.75 -10.47 3.07
N LEU A 159 -2.46 -10.43 4.38
CA LEU A 159 -1.09 -10.60 4.89
C LEU A 159 -0.44 -11.91 4.45
N LYS A 160 -1.21 -13.01 4.41
CA LYS A 160 -0.71 -14.33 3.98
C LYS A 160 -0.44 -14.43 2.49
N LYS A 161 -1.31 -13.84 1.66
CA LYS A 161 -1.28 -14.00 0.20
C LYS A 161 -0.46 -12.91 -0.49
N CYS A 162 -0.48 -11.69 0.02
CA CYS A 162 0.23 -10.53 -0.55
C CYS A 162 1.67 -10.49 -0.02
N ARG A 163 2.53 -11.33 -0.59
CA ARG A 163 3.93 -11.47 -0.15
C ARG A 163 4.79 -10.24 -0.36
N ARG A 164 4.30 -9.22 -1.08
CA ARG A 164 4.98 -7.95 -1.31
C ARG A 164 4.47 -6.83 -0.41
N LEU A 165 3.43 -7.10 0.39
CA LEU A 165 2.83 -6.10 1.27
C LEU A 165 3.85 -5.68 2.34
N ASN A 166 4.20 -4.40 2.28
CA ASN A 166 5.19 -3.78 3.16
C ASN A 166 4.60 -2.59 3.94
N THR A 167 3.48 -2.04 3.47
CA THR A 167 2.79 -0.92 4.13
C THR A 167 1.34 -1.26 4.37
N ILE A 168 0.88 -1.15 5.62
CA ILE A 168 -0.52 -1.33 5.97
C ILE A 168 -0.97 -0.24 6.94
N LYS A 169 -1.92 0.60 6.52
CA LYS A 169 -2.53 1.59 7.43
C LYS A 169 -4.03 1.36 7.48
N ILE A 170 -4.55 1.13 8.67
CA ILE A 170 -5.97 0.99 8.96
C ILE A 170 -6.26 2.03 10.04
N LEU A 171 -6.81 3.18 9.68
CA LEU A 171 -7.10 4.29 10.60
C LEU A 171 -8.60 4.53 10.67
N GLY A 172 -9.12 4.83 11.86
CA GLY A 172 -10.56 5.05 12.07
C GLY A 172 -11.45 3.87 11.67
N SER A 173 -10.86 2.68 11.47
CA SER A 173 -11.56 1.49 10.97
C SER A 173 -11.30 0.34 11.95
N PRO A 174 -12.14 0.17 12.98
CA PRO A 174 -11.85 -0.80 14.02
C PRO A 174 -12.01 -2.22 13.49
N PHE A 175 -11.15 -3.13 13.94
CA PHE A 175 -11.27 -4.56 13.67
C PHE A 175 -10.79 -5.37 14.87
N ARG A 176 -11.18 -6.63 14.95
CA ARG A 176 -10.83 -7.53 16.05
C ARG A 176 -10.18 -8.79 15.52
N GLY A 177 -9.01 -9.16 16.03
CA GLY A 177 -8.43 -10.48 15.81
C GLY A 177 -6.95 -10.56 16.15
N GLN A 178 -6.59 -11.24 17.24
CA GLN A 178 -5.19 -11.45 17.64
C GLN A 178 -4.35 -12.16 16.56
N LYS A 179 -4.96 -13.10 15.82
CA LYS A 179 -4.31 -13.83 14.72
C LYS A 179 -3.71 -12.90 13.67
N PHE A 180 -4.35 -11.76 13.40
CA PHE A 180 -3.82 -10.76 12.48
C PHE A 180 -2.52 -10.14 13.02
N TYR A 181 -2.49 -9.73 14.29
CA TYR A 181 -1.30 -9.10 14.91
C TYR A 181 -0.15 -10.09 15.06
N LYS A 182 -0.44 -11.35 15.37
CA LYS A 182 0.55 -12.44 15.34
C LYS A 182 1.20 -12.53 13.96
N LEU A 183 0.39 -12.65 12.91
CA LEU A 183 0.90 -12.72 11.53
C LEU A 183 1.63 -11.46 11.09
N LEU A 184 1.18 -10.28 11.55
CA LEU A 184 1.84 -9.02 11.26
C LEU A 184 3.25 -8.98 11.87
N GLY A 185 3.42 -9.46 13.11
CA GLY A 185 4.73 -9.64 13.73
C GLY A 185 5.61 -10.60 12.93
N ASP A 186 5.03 -11.73 12.49
CA ASP A 186 5.73 -12.73 11.66
C ASP A 186 6.14 -12.21 10.27
N VAL A 187 5.62 -11.06 9.78
CA VAL A 187 6.07 -10.45 8.51
C VAL A 187 7.55 -10.04 8.57
N GLY A 188 8.07 -9.75 9.76
CA GLY A 188 9.48 -9.40 9.97
C GLY A 188 9.92 -8.14 9.23
N LEU A 189 11.16 -8.14 8.75
CA LEU A 189 11.81 -7.00 8.08
C LEU A 189 11.15 -6.60 6.74
N ARG A 190 10.24 -7.41 6.20
CA ARG A 190 9.47 -7.01 5.01
C ARG A 190 8.51 -5.86 5.32
N LEU A 191 8.02 -5.78 6.55
CA LEU A 191 7.12 -4.72 6.98
C LEU A 191 7.93 -3.42 7.09
N LYS A 192 7.59 -2.43 6.26
CA LYS A 192 8.19 -1.09 6.28
C LYS A 192 7.38 -0.13 7.14
N SER A 193 6.05 -0.22 7.10
CA SER A 193 5.18 0.62 7.90
C SER A 193 3.87 -0.08 8.24
N ALA A 194 3.46 0.01 9.50
CA ALA A 194 2.11 -0.35 9.93
C ALA A 194 1.50 0.75 10.80
N SER A 195 0.21 0.99 10.62
CA SER A 195 -0.53 1.90 11.49
C SER A 195 -1.95 1.40 11.67
N LEU A 196 -2.29 0.94 12.86
CA LEU A 196 -3.46 0.09 13.10
C LEU A 196 -4.08 0.43 14.45
N PRO A 197 -5.41 0.39 14.63
CA PRO A 197 -5.99 0.32 15.97
C PRO A 197 -5.48 -0.95 16.64
N ALA A 198 -5.20 -0.94 17.93
CA ALA A 198 -4.82 -2.13 18.69
C ALA A 198 -5.29 -2.00 20.15
N THR A 199 -5.74 -3.11 20.73
CA THR A 199 -5.82 -3.25 22.19
C THR A 199 -4.45 -3.61 22.77
N HIS A 200 -4.28 -3.50 24.09
CA HIS A 200 -3.01 -3.84 24.75
C HIS A 200 -2.61 -5.30 24.49
N SER A 201 -3.57 -6.22 24.53
CA SER A 201 -3.35 -7.64 24.20
C SER A 201 -2.93 -7.84 22.74
N GLN A 202 -3.53 -7.10 21.79
CA GLN A 202 -3.16 -7.17 20.37
C GLN A 202 -1.76 -6.61 20.11
N PHE A 203 -1.42 -5.49 20.75
CA PHE A 203 -0.08 -4.91 20.72
C PHE A 203 0.96 -5.89 21.28
N THR A 204 0.72 -6.43 22.48
CA THR A 204 1.60 -7.45 23.09
C THR A 204 1.77 -8.66 22.18
N THR A 205 0.70 -9.11 21.52
CA THR A 205 0.74 -10.21 20.54
C THR A 205 1.64 -9.87 19.35
N PHE A 206 1.55 -8.65 18.81
CA PHE A 206 2.42 -8.20 17.73
C PHE A 206 3.89 -8.20 18.17
N ILE A 207 4.21 -7.59 19.31
CA ILE A 207 5.58 -7.47 19.83
C ILE A 207 6.18 -8.85 20.11
N LYS A 208 5.41 -9.77 20.71
CA LYS A 208 5.84 -11.16 20.97
C LYS A 208 6.24 -11.92 19.68
N HIS A 209 5.62 -11.59 18.55
CA HIS A 209 5.83 -12.29 17.29
C HIS A 209 6.74 -11.53 16.30
N ALA A 210 7.09 -10.27 16.60
CA ALA A 210 7.96 -9.46 15.77
C ALA A 210 9.41 -9.94 15.92
N ARG A 211 9.83 -10.87 15.06
CA ARG A 211 11.17 -11.52 15.11
C ARG A 211 12.36 -10.55 15.07
N GLN A 212 12.12 -9.33 14.58
CA GLN A 212 13.11 -8.26 14.56
C GLN A 212 13.36 -7.64 15.95
N ILE A 213 12.51 -7.91 16.94
CA ILE A 213 12.62 -7.47 18.34
C ILE A 213 13.20 -8.66 19.15
N CYS A 214 14.27 -8.47 19.94
CA CYS A 214 14.81 -9.56 20.78
C CYS A 214 14.04 -9.68 22.09
N ASP A 215 14.30 -10.73 22.87
CA ASP A 215 13.63 -10.95 24.16
C ASP A 215 13.88 -9.81 25.17
N ASN A 216 15.08 -9.22 25.18
CA ASN A 216 15.39 -8.06 26.02
C ASN A 216 14.62 -6.80 25.58
N ASP A 217 14.53 -6.55 24.27
CA ASP A 217 13.72 -5.46 23.71
C ASP A 217 12.23 -5.69 24.01
N TYR A 218 11.76 -6.94 23.90
CA TYR A 218 10.41 -7.35 24.21
C TYR A 218 10.04 -7.01 25.65
N LEU A 219 10.90 -7.36 26.63
CA LEU A 219 10.66 -7.04 28.04
C LEU A 219 10.57 -5.53 28.26
N ASN A 220 11.46 -4.75 27.65
CA ASN A 220 11.40 -3.29 27.75
C ASN A 220 10.12 -2.73 27.13
N VAL A 221 9.74 -3.17 25.93
CA VAL A 221 8.49 -2.74 25.28
C VAL A 221 7.28 -3.14 26.11
N TYR A 222 7.27 -4.35 26.65
CA TYR A 222 6.19 -4.90 27.46
C TYR A 222 6.03 -4.17 28.80
N MET A 223 7.12 -3.93 29.51
CA MET A 223 7.11 -3.23 30.80
C MET A 223 6.66 -1.78 30.64
N ASN A 224 7.13 -1.10 29.59
CA ASN A 224 6.61 0.23 29.27
C ASN A 224 5.11 0.17 28.98
N ALA A 225 4.66 -0.76 28.13
CA ALA A 225 3.23 -0.89 27.79
C ALA A 225 2.30 -1.17 29.00
N ARG A 226 2.82 -1.79 30.06
CA ARG A 226 2.06 -2.13 31.27
C ARG A 226 1.79 -0.93 32.18
N LEU A 227 2.60 0.13 32.08
CA LEU A 227 2.46 1.33 32.93
C LEU A 227 1.29 2.22 32.50
N PHE A 228 0.65 1.94 31.37
CA PHE A 228 -0.41 2.79 30.86
C PHE A 228 -1.78 2.42 31.40
N PRO A 229 -2.63 3.44 31.68
CA PRO A 229 -4.04 3.22 31.95
C PRO A 229 -4.63 2.35 30.85
N TRP A 230 -5.59 1.51 31.21
CA TRP A 230 -6.25 0.54 30.35
C TRP A 230 -7.15 1.25 29.31
N GLN A 231 -6.57 2.12 28.48
CA GLN A 231 -7.25 2.69 27.33
C GLN A 231 -7.66 1.53 26.45
N LYS A 232 -8.97 1.41 26.23
CA LYS A 232 -9.57 0.23 25.57
C LYS A 232 -8.96 -0.01 24.18
N ARG A 233 -8.48 1.04 23.49
CA ARG A 233 -7.77 0.98 22.21
C ARG A 233 -6.82 2.17 22.03
N ALA A 234 -5.61 1.89 21.56
CA ALA A 234 -4.67 2.89 21.08
C ALA A 234 -4.25 2.56 19.63
N GLN A 235 -3.43 3.40 19.03
CA GLN A 235 -2.88 3.16 17.70
C GLN A 235 -1.50 2.50 17.83
N LEU A 236 -1.37 1.28 17.29
CA LEU A 236 -0.07 0.71 16.98
C LEU A 236 0.49 1.47 15.78
N TYR A 237 1.66 2.05 15.95
CA TYR A 237 2.46 2.61 14.87
C TYR A 237 3.80 1.90 14.80
N TYR A 238 4.14 1.42 13.62
CA TYR A 238 5.41 0.80 13.29
C TYR A 238 5.96 1.48 12.05
N SER A 239 7.22 1.87 12.09
CA SER A 239 7.95 2.30 10.89
C SER A 239 9.39 1.79 10.94
N MET A 240 9.87 1.37 9.79
CA MET A 240 11.24 0.94 9.57
C MET A 240 11.83 1.79 8.45
N TYR A 241 13.00 2.35 8.70
CA TYR A 241 13.74 3.12 7.71
C TYR A 241 15.22 2.77 7.75
N ARG A 242 15.86 2.84 6.58
CA ARG A 242 17.29 2.57 6.42
C ARG A 242 18.08 3.85 6.70
N LYS A 243 19.11 3.76 7.53
CA LYS A 243 20.07 4.82 7.83
C LYS A 243 21.47 4.25 7.59
N ALA A 244 22.07 4.58 6.45
CA ALA A 244 23.30 3.97 5.95
C ALA A 244 23.17 2.42 5.90
N THR A 245 24.01 1.69 6.62
CA THR A 245 24.05 0.21 6.71
C THR A 245 23.19 -0.36 7.85
N ARG A 246 22.33 0.47 8.47
CA ARG A 246 21.49 0.07 9.61
C ARG A 246 20.02 0.33 9.31
N PHE A 247 19.15 -0.51 9.88
CA PHE A 247 17.72 -0.29 9.93
C PHE A 247 17.35 0.26 11.31
N ARG A 248 16.61 1.36 11.34
CA ARG A 248 16.01 1.89 12.56
C ARG A 248 14.53 1.58 12.55
N ILE A 249 14.07 0.92 13.59
CA ILE A 249 12.66 0.59 13.82
C ILE A 249 12.11 1.52 14.89
N ARG A 250 10.97 2.14 14.60
CA ARG A 250 10.20 2.92 15.56
C ARG A 250 8.88 2.22 15.79
N ILE A 251 8.58 1.96 17.06
CA ILE A 251 7.34 1.36 17.53
C ILE A 251 6.70 2.32 18.51
N ARG A 252 5.41 2.59 18.32
CA ARG A 252 4.59 3.40 19.23
C ARG A 252 3.28 2.69 19.51
N TYR A 253 2.81 2.84 20.73
CA TYR A 253 1.51 2.36 21.16
C TYR A 253 0.93 3.44 22.09
N SER A 254 0.17 4.37 21.51
CA SER A 254 -0.22 5.69 22.08
C SER A 254 0.61 6.87 21.53
N THR A 255 0.11 8.09 21.74
CA THR A 255 0.71 9.36 21.30
C THR A 255 1.97 9.72 22.05
N GLU A 256 2.11 9.24 23.28
CA GLU A 256 3.20 9.61 24.19
C GLU A 256 4.39 8.65 24.12
N ASP A 257 4.21 7.45 23.54
CA ASP A 257 5.19 6.38 23.66
C ASP A 257 5.95 6.14 22.37
N VAL A 258 7.25 6.40 22.40
CA VAL A 258 8.14 6.11 21.28
C VAL A 258 9.27 5.23 21.72
N ILE A 259 9.24 3.97 21.28
CA ILE A 259 10.36 3.06 21.40
C ILE A 259 11.09 3.04 20.07
N SER A 260 12.36 3.39 20.10
CA SER A 260 13.25 3.30 18.93
C SER A 260 14.24 2.15 19.15
N ILE A 261 14.35 1.25 18.19
CA ILE A 261 15.24 0.10 18.18
C ILE A 261 16.16 0.22 16.96
N ASP A 262 17.46 0.14 17.16
CA ASP A 262 18.47 0.14 16.08
C ASP A 262 18.93 -1.29 15.79
N ILE A 263 18.86 -1.68 14.50
CA ILE A 263 19.20 -3.03 14.01
C ILE A 263 20.25 -2.88 12.90
N THR A 264 21.37 -3.59 12.96
CA THR A 264 22.33 -3.60 11.84
C THR A 264 21.93 -4.62 10.77
N GLU A 265 22.42 -4.46 9.53
CA GLU A 265 22.17 -5.42 8.43
C GLU A 265 22.59 -6.86 8.80
N ASP A 266 23.69 -7.03 9.52
CA ASP A 266 24.19 -8.33 10.00
C ASP A 266 23.35 -8.96 11.12
N GLY A 267 22.25 -8.31 11.52
CA GLY A 267 21.43 -8.70 12.66
C GLY A 267 22.09 -8.48 14.03
N LYS A 268 23.34 -8.02 14.07
CA LYS A 268 24.04 -7.53 15.27
C LYS A 268 23.37 -6.23 15.75
N ARG A 269 23.35 -5.96 17.06
CA ARG A 269 22.47 -4.93 17.61
C ARG A 269 23.20 -4.06 18.63
N ASN A 270 23.04 -2.74 18.50
CA ASN A 270 23.39 -1.77 19.53
C ASN A 270 22.08 -1.16 20.03
N MET A 271 21.75 -1.42 21.29
CA MET A 271 20.51 -0.94 21.88
C MET A 271 20.72 0.48 22.41
N ASN A 272 19.98 1.45 21.87
CA ASN A 272 19.78 2.76 22.47
C ASN A 272 18.29 2.94 22.71
N VAL A 273 17.82 2.58 23.91
CA VAL A 273 16.45 2.91 24.32
C VAL A 273 16.42 4.40 24.60
N ILE A 274 16.00 5.18 23.60
CA ILE A 274 15.65 6.57 23.82
C ILE A 274 14.17 6.57 24.21
N SER A 275 13.88 6.39 25.49
CA SER A 275 12.58 6.77 26.03
C SER A 275 12.53 8.30 26.02
N VAL A 276 11.86 8.86 25.02
CA VAL A 276 11.53 10.28 25.03
C VAL A 276 10.22 10.41 25.79
N ASN A 277 10.30 10.49 27.12
CA ASN A 277 9.19 10.98 27.92
C ASN A 277 9.02 12.47 27.61
N ASN A 278 8.20 12.79 26.61
CA ASN A 278 7.71 14.15 26.41
C ASN A 278 6.69 14.50 27.50
N LYS A 279 7.11 14.50 28.77
CA LYS A 279 6.42 15.27 29.81
C LYS A 279 6.83 16.73 29.63
N ALA A 280 6.37 17.34 28.55
CA ALA A 280 6.27 18.79 28.50
C ALA A 280 5.05 19.15 29.37
N THR A 281 5.35 19.54 30.59
CA THR A 281 4.47 20.26 31.51
C THR A 281 3.63 21.30 30.77
N GLY A 282 2.32 21.11 30.80
CA GLY A 282 1.31 22.13 30.51
C GLY A 282 0.33 22.16 31.67
#